data_AF-A0A0G0L7Y7-F1
#
_entry.id   AF-A0A0G0L7Y7-F1
#
_cell.length_a   1.000
_cell.length_b   1.000
_cell.length_c   1.000
_cell.angle_alpha   90.00
_cell.angle_beta   90.00
_cell.angle_gamma   90.00
#
_symmetry.space_group_name_H-M   'P 1'
#
loop_
_entity.id
_entity.type
_entity.pdbx_description
1 polymer ?
#
loop_
_entity_poly.entity_id
_entity_poly.type
_entity_poly.pdbx_seq_one_letter_code
_entity_poly.pdbx_strand_id
1 'polypeptide(L)'
;MAMPIKREVVVQSIVQHDHDVYQVTLTSTEKIPNFKPGQFLHLALDAYDPCTGMWPESRVFSIASSLKNNSISIIYSVKGSYTQRLARELEIGKKMWIKLPYGSFTITTPHPQQDVILLAGGTGIAPYIPYLEQELICPSGRKITLAYGIRGEHCYLFKTLLQACAMIPHFELILFNGQPIDFEKIYTHAQSYSEPCFFISGPKAMIDSAYTFFSSQNIPPHNIRIDAWD
;
A
#
# COMPACT_ATOMS: atom_id res chain seq x y z
N MET A 1 18.06 -3.67 8.54
CA MET A 1 16.64 -3.22 8.62
C MET A 1 16.48 -2.43 9.90
N ALA A 2 15.69 -1.35 9.89
CA ALA A 2 15.37 -0.64 11.14
C ALA A 2 14.60 -1.59 12.06
N MET A 3 14.92 -1.57 13.36
CA MET A 3 14.23 -2.40 14.34
C MET A 3 12.80 -1.86 14.51
N PRO A 4 11.75 -2.71 14.38
CA PRO A 4 10.38 -2.24 14.53
C PRO A 4 10.12 -1.69 15.92
N ILE A 5 9.52 -0.50 15.98
CA ILE A 5 9.22 0.23 17.21
C ILE A 5 7.73 0.10 17.49
N LYS A 6 7.38 -0.11 18.76
CA LYS A 6 6.00 -0.11 19.26
C LYS A 6 5.58 1.33 19.56
N ARG A 7 4.40 1.74 19.14
CA ARG A 7 3.85 3.07 19.40
C ARG A 7 2.38 2.97 19.79
N GLU A 8 2.02 3.62 20.90
CA GLU A 8 0.62 3.95 21.16
C GLU A 8 0.19 5.00 20.14
N VAL A 9 -0.97 4.78 19.53
CA VAL A 9 -1.57 5.70 18.57
C VAL A 9 -3.01 5.96 18.94
N VAL A 10 -3.51 7.09 18.47
CA VAL A 10 -4.90 7.51 18.58
C VAL A 10 -5.50 7.61 17.19
N VAL A 11 -6.73 7.14 17.03
CA VAL A 11 -7.49 7.34 15.79
C VAL A 11 -7.79 8.83 15.63
N GLN A 12 -7.20 9.46 14.63
CA GLN A 12 -7.40 10.87 14.33
C GLN A 12 -8.60 11.09 13.40
N SER A 13 -8.75 10.24 12.38
CA SER A 13 -9.86 10.32 11.43
C SER A 13 -10.18 8.96 10.83
N ILE A 14 -11.43 8.83 10.38
CA ILE A 14 -11.97 7.63 9.74
C ILE A 14 -12.72 8.09 8.49
N VAL A 15 -12.39 7.50 7.34
CA VAL A 15 -13.12 7.70 6.08
C VAL A 15 -13.58 6.34 5.59
N GLN A 16 -14.89 6.19 5.42
CA GLN A 16 -15.49 5.01 4.81
C GLN A 16 -15.70 5.30 3.32
N HIS A 17 -15.05 4.52 2.45
CA HIS A 17 -15.13 4.71 0.98
C HIS A 17 -16.29 3.91 0.36
N ASP A 18 -16.54 2.70 0.88
CA ASP A 18 -17.60 1.78 0.49
C ASP A 18 -18.11 1.06 1.76
N HIS A 19 -19.12 0.17 1.66
CA HIS A 19 -19.68 -0.55 2.81
C HIS A 19 -18.60 -1.20 3.69
N ASP A 20 -17.59 -1.82 3.08
CA ASP A 20 -16.60 -2.63 3.80
C ASP A 20 -15.18 -2.07 3.76
N VAL A 21 -14.95 -0.84 3.26
CA VAL A 21 -13.59 -0.29 3.11
C VAL A 21 -13.40 0.98 3.93
N TYR A 22 -12.42 0.92 4.83
CA TYR A 22 -12.11 2.00 5.76
C TYR A 22 -10.67 2.47 5.58
N GLN A 23 -10.50 3.79 5.51
CA GLN A 23 -9.23 4.46 5.67
C GLN A 23 -9.18 5.09 7.06
N VAL A 24 -8.11 4.81 7.79
CA VAL A 24 -7.93 5.25 9.18
C VAL A 24 -6.63 6.00 9.30
N THR A 25 -6.70 7.24 9.80
CA THR A 25 -5.52 8.03 10.11
C THR A 25 -5.20 7.87 11.60
N LEU A 26 -3.97 7.48 11.88
CA LEU A 26 -3.42 7.24 13.20
C LEU A 26 -2.38 8.31 13.52
N THR A 27 -2.48 8.89 14.70
CA THR A 27 -1.50 9.87 15.20
C THR A 27 -0.93 9.41 16.53
N SER A 28 0.26 9.90 16.89
CA SER A 28 0.93 9.55 18.14
C SER A 28 1.46 10.80 18.82
N THR A 29 1.54 10.78 20.15
CA THR A 29 2.29 11.80 20.92
C THR A 29 3.79 11.57 20.81
N GLU A 30 4.22 10.30 20.74
CA GLU A 30 5.61 9.91 20.48
C GLU A 30 5.91 9.91 18.98
N LYS A 31 7.16 10.18 18.60
CA LYS A 31 7.59 10.16 17.20
C LYS A 31 7.40 8.77 16.56
N ILE A 32 6.60 8.73 15.49
CA ILE A 32 6.47 7.59 14.59
C ILE A 32 7.78 7.46 13.79
N PRO A 33 8.41 6.27 13.72
CA PRO A 33 9.64 6.10 12.97
C PRO A 33 9.41 6.29 11.47
N ASN A 34 10.46 6.72 10.77
CA ASN A 34 10.44 6.77 9.31
C ASN A 34 10.28 5.35 8.73
N PHE A 35 9.60 5.27 7.59
CA PHE A 35 9.39 4.05 6.83
C PHE A 35 9.60 4.33 5.33
N LYS A 36 9.73 3.26 4.55
CA LYS A 36 9.82 3.33 3.08
C LYS A 36 8.47 2.98 2.46
N PRO A 37 8.10 3.57 1.30
CA PRO A 37 6.93 3.14 0.55
C PRO A 37 6.97 1.63 0.27
N GLY A 38 5.82 0.96 0.41
CA GLY A 38 5.70 -0.49 0.40
C GLY A 38 5.71 -1.16 1.78
N GLN A 39 6.21 -0.49 2.82
CA GLN A 39 6.23 -1.07 4.17
C GLN A 39 4.85 -1.09 4.83
N PHE A 40 4.69 -2.01 5.78
CA PHE A 40 3.47 -2.21 6.55
C PHE A 40 3.70 -2.06 8.05
N LEU A 41 2.61 -2.01 8.81
CA LEU A 41 2.60 -2.02 10.26
C LEU A 41 1.76 -3.18 10.78
N HIS A 42 2.06 -3.65 11.99
CA HIS A 42 1.11 -4.44 12.79
C HIS A 42 0.24 -3.49 13.58
N LEU A 43 -1.08 -3.66 13.50
CA LEU A 43 -2.04 -2.94 14.34
C LEU A 43 -2.62 -3.90 15.37
N ALA A 44 -2.58 -3.54 16.64
CA ALA A 44 -3.21 -4.20 17.76
C ALA A 44 -4.31 -3.30 18.34
N LEU A 45 -5.52 -3.85 18.49
CA LEU A 45 -6.66 -3.18 19.12
C LEU A 45 -6.53 -3.13 20.64
N ASP A 46 -5.97 -4.19 21.22
CA ASP A 46 -5.80 -4.32 22.66
C ASP A 46 -4.57 -3.57 23.15
N ALA A 47 -4.61 -3.13 24.41
CA ALA A 47 -3.49 -2.43 25.03
C ALA A 47 -2.26 -3.35 25.14
N TYR A 48 -1.08 -2.80 24.84
CA TYR A 48 0.19 -3.45 25.09
C TYR A 48 0.72 -3.04 26.46
N ASP A 49 1.01 -4.02 27.33
CA ASP A 49 1.70 -3.81 28.60
C ASP A 49 3.21 -4.09 28.45
N PRO A 50 4.08 -3.06 28.52
CA PRO A 50 5.52 -3.23 28.47
C PRO A 50 6.10 -4.17 29.54
N CYS A 51 5.44 -4.30 30.70
CA CYS A 51 5.88 -5.15 31.81
C CYS A 51 5.74 -6.64 31.49
N THR A 52 4.70 -7.02 30.73
CA THR A 52 4.52 -8.41 30.27
C THR A 52 5.41 -8.75 29.07
N GLY A 53 5.76 -7.74 28.26
CA GLY A 53 6.54 -7.88 27.04
C GLY A 53 5.82 -8.56 25.87
N MET A 54 4.65 -9.17 26.11
CA MET A 54 3.86 -9.90 25.12
C MET A 54 3.13 -8.95 24.18
N TRP A 55 3.33 -9.12 22.86
CA TRP A 55 2.61 -8.33 21.87
C TRP A 55 1.17 -8.86 21.71
N PRO A 56 0.13 -8.01 21.74
CA PRO A 56 -1.25 -8.45 21.60
C PRO A 56 -1.55 -9.05 20.21
N GLU A 57 -2.74 -9.64 20.06
CA GLU A 57 -3.22 -10.04 18.75
C GLU A 57 -3.23 -8.83 17.81
N SER A 58 -2.63 -9.00 16.64
CA SER A 58 -2.54 -7.94 15.63
C SER A 58 -2.74 -8.49 14.22
N ARG A 59 -3.02 -7.58 13.29
CA ARG A 59 -2.96 -7.85 11.85
C ARG A 59 -2.09 -6.82 11.16
N VAL A 60 -1.56 -7.21 10.01
CA VAL A 60 -0.70 -6.38 9.18
C VAL A 60 -1.53 -5.50 8.25
N PHE A 61 -1.11 -4.25 8.09
CA PHE A 61 -1.73 -3.29 7.19
C PHE A 61 -0.66 -2.46 6.50
N SER A 62 -0.69 -2.40 5.17
CA SER A 62 0.21 -1.54 4.39
C SER A 62 -0.05 -0.08 4.72
N ILE A 63 1.03 0.68 4.86
CA ILE A 63 0.93 2.10 5.17
C ILE A 63 0.48 2.82 3.89
N ALA A 64 -0.64 3.53 3.99
CA ALA A 64 -1.36 4.14 2.87
C ALA A 64 -1.25 5.67 2.85
N SER A 65 -0.20 6.23 3.46
CA SER A 65 0.19 7.64 3.34
C SER A 65 1.65 7.82 3.69
N SER A 66 2.24 8.94 3.30
CA SER A 66 3.51 9.43 3.82
C SER A 66 3.36 9.83 5.29
N LEU A 67 4.47 9.83 6.02
CA LEU A 67 4.51 10.37 7.39
C LEU A 67 4.37 11.90 7.33
N LYS A 68 3.23 12.43 7.79
CA LYS A 68 2.94 13.88 7.84
C LYS A 68 2.43 14.24 9.22
N ASN A 69 3.02 15.25 9.87
CA ASN A 69 2.63 15.72 11.20
C ASN A 69 2.47 14.56 12.21
N ASN A 70 3.46 13.67 12.24
CA ASN A 70 3.47 12.48 13.09
C ASN A 70 2.22 11.57 12.96
N SER A 71 1.63 11.55 11.77
CA SER A 71 0.42 10.79 11.46
C SER A 71 0.63 9.95 10.20
N ILE A 72 0.01 8.77 10.20
CA ILE A 72 0.04 7.80 9.10
C ILE A 72 -1.35 7.24 8.87
N SER A 73 -1.66 6.87 7.63
CA SER A 73 -2.93 6.23 7.29
C SER A 73 -2.74 4.75 6.97
N ILE A 74 -3.74 3.96 7.28
CA ILE A 74 -3.92 2.61 6.73
C ILE A 74 -5.25 2.55 5.97
N ILE A 75 -5.36 1.59 5.06
CA ILE A 75 -6.63 1.26 4.41
C ILE A 75 -6.84 -0.25 4.45
N TYR A 76 -8.06 -0.67 4.76
CA TYR A 76 -8.39 -2.08 4.86
C TYR A 76 -9.82 -2.37 4.42
N SER A 77 -10.06 -3.62 4.02
CA SER A 77 -11.40 -4.17 3.78
C SER A 77 -11.81 -5.09 4.92
N VAL A 78 -13.09 -5.08 5.29
CA VAL A 78 -13.66 -6.02 6.25
C VAL A 78 -13.79 -7.40 5.61
N LYS A 79 -12.99 -8.37 6.06
CA LYS A 79 -12.96 -9.74 5.49
C LYS A 79 -12.93 -10.85 6.54
N GLY A 80 -12.37 -10.60 7.73
CA GLY A 80 -12.25 -11.58 8.79
C GLY A 80 -12.62 -11.03 10.17
N SER A 81 -12.63 -11.91 11.17
CA SER A 81 -13.02 -11.57 12.56
C SER A 81 -12.27 -10.37 13.11
N TYR A 82 -10.95 -10.27 12.87
CA TYR A 82 -10.15 -9.13 13.31
C TYR A 82 -10.60 -7.81 12.66
N THR A 83 -10.81 -7.79 11.34
CA THR A 83 -11.25 -6.57 10.64
C THR A 83 -12.71 -6.21 10.95
N GLN A 84 -13.57 -7.20 11.24
CA GLN A 84 -14.94 -6.97 11.72
C GLN A 84 -14.93 -6.40 13.14
N ARG A 85 -14.04 -6.90 14.01
CA ARG A 85 -13.81 -6.32 15.33
C ARG A 85 -13.32 -4.89 15.18
N LEU A 86 -12.29 -4.66 14.37
CA LEU A 86 -11.76 -3.32 14.08
C LEU A 86 -12.88 -2.38 13.62
N ALA A 87 -13.68 -2.74 12.62
CA ALA A 87 -14.77 -1.89 12.14
C ALA A 87 -15.84 -1.58 13.21
N ARG A 88 -16.19 -2.53 14.08
CA ARG A 88 -17.14 -2.32 15.19
C ARG A 88 -16.59 -1.43 16.31
N GLU A 89 -15.30 -1.51 16.53
CA GLU A 89 -14.62 -0.90 17.67
C GLU A 89 -13.94 0.43 17.34
N LEU A 90 -13.85 0.79 16.06
CA LEU A 90 -13.14 1.96 15.58
C LEU A 90 -13.95 3.23 15.82
N GLU A 91 -13.38 4.15 16.59
CA GLU A 91 -13.94 5.47 16.86
C GLU A 91 -12.81 6.50 16.94
N ILE A 92 -13.11 7.76 16.58
CA ILE A 92 -12.15 8.86 16.71
C ILE A 92 -11.78 9.02 18.19
N GLY A 93 -10.49 9.16 18.49
CA GLY A 93 -9.97 9.23 19.86
C GLY A 93 -9.63 7.87 20.48
N LYS A 94 -9.98 6.75 19.84
CA LYS A 94 -9.61 5.42 20.33
C LYS A 94 -8.10 5.23 20.33
N LYS A 95 -7.58 4.74 21.45
CA LYS A 95 -6.19 4.31 21.60
C LYS A 95 -5.99 2.90 21.07
N MET A 96 -4.91 2.69 20.35
CA MET A 96 -4.48 1.41 19.80
C MET A 96 -2.95 1.35 19.83
N TRP A 97 -2.38 0.21 19.47
CA TRP A 97 -0.94 0.05 19.34
C TRP A 97 -0.55 -0.35 17.94
N ILE A 98 0.51 0.27 17.43
CA ILE A 98 1.15 -0.13 16.19
C ILE A 98 2.59 -0.59 16.42
N LYS A 99 3.08 -1.47 15.56
CA LYS A 99 4.48 -1.86 15.51
C LYS A 99 4.97 -1.73 14.07
N LEU A 100 5.98 -0.90 13.85
CA LEU A 100 6.43 -0.51 12.51
C LEU A 100 7.88 0.03 12.51
N PRO A 101 8.56 0.09 11.35
CA PRO A 101 8.12 -0.45 10.06
C PRO A 101 8.44 -1.94 9.89
N TYR A 102 7.63 -2.62 9.08
CA TYR A 102 7.84 -3.99 8.64
C TYR A 102 7.83 -4.10 7.11
N GLY A 103 8.32 -5.23 6.59
CA GLY A 103 8.30 -5.55 5.17
C GLY A 103 9.59 -5.19 4.44
N SER A 104 10.00 -6.11 3.56
CA SER A 104 11.07 -5.94 2.56
C SER A 104 10.53 -5.51 1.20
N PHE A 105 9.21 -5.56 1.00
CA PHE A 105 8.53 -4.98 -0.15
C PHE A 105 8.66 -3.46 -0.06
N THR A 106 9.70 -2.91 -0.67
CA THR A 106 9.91 -1.47 -0.77
C THR A 106 9.98 -1.05 -2.21
N ILE A 107 9.32 0.05 -2.55
CA ILE A 107 9.29 0.60 -3.91
C ILE A 107 10.58 1.38 -4.13
N THR A 108 11.66 0.61 -4.20
CA THR A 108 13.02 1.06 -4.46
C THR A 108 13.54 0.22 -5.60
N THR A 109 13.97 0.86 -6.67
CA THR A 109 14.56 0.17 -7.80
C THR A 109 16.05 -0.08 -7.54
N PRO A 110 16.61 -1.21 -8.02
CA PRO A 110 18.06 -1.44 -8.04
C PRO A 110 18.85 -0.28 -8.67
N HIS A 111 18.30 0.35 -9.72
CA HIS A 111 18.90 1.49 -10.39
C HIS A 111 18.03 2.75 -10.24
N PRO A 112 18.62 3.92 -9.90
CA PRO A 112 17.85 5.14 -9.69
C PRO A 112 16.95 5.57 -10.87
N GLN A 113 17.30 5.16 -12.09
CA GLN A 113 16.57 5.50 -13.32
C GLN A 113 15.68 4.37 -13.87
N GLN A 114 15.59 3.23 -13.18
CA GLN A 114 14.76 2.13 -13.64
C GLN A 114 13.28 2.52 -13.56
N ASP A 115 12.55 2.30 -14.65
CA ASP A 115 11.13 2.60 -14.73
C ASP A 115 10.30 1.62 -13.89
N VAL A 116 9.11 2.04 -13.50
CA VAL A 116 8.29 1.33 -12.50
C VAL A 116 6.90 1.05 -13.01
N ILE A 117 6.43 -0.18 -12.82
CA ILE A 117 5.05 -0.59 -13.09
C ILE A 117 4.44 -1.09 -11.79
N LEU A 118 3.37 -0.44 -11.35
CA LEU A 118 2.64 -0.72 -10.13
C LEU A 118 1.32 -1.40 -10.49
N LEU A 119 1.10 -2.64 -10.04
CA LEU A 119 -0.13 -3.38 -10.24
C LEU A 119 -0.90 -3.44 -8.91
N ALA A 120 -2.00 -2.71 -8.84
CA ALA A 120 -2.84 -2.62 -7.66
C ALA A 120 -4.20 -3.28 -7.89
N GLY A 121 -4.65 -4.11 -6.95
CA GLY A 121 -6.02 -4.61 -6.90
C GLY A 121 -6.74 -4.15 -5.64
N GLY A 122 -7.79 -3.33 -5.78
CA GLY A 122 -8.56 -2.79 -4.64
C GLY A 122 -7.67 -2.12 -3.59
N THR A 123 -7.75 -2.56 -2.32
CA THR A 123 -6.92 -2.02 -1.23
C THR A 123 -5.42 -2.29 -1.40
N GLY A 124 -5.01 -3.13 -2.36
CA GLY A 124 -3.61 -3.32 -2.75
C GLY A 124 -2.92 -2.07 -3.31
N ILE A 125 -3.66 -0.98 -3.55
CA ILE A 125 -3.06 0.33 -3.86
C ILE A 125 -2.31 0.95 -2.66
N ALA A 126 -2.66 0.56 -1.43
CA ALA A 126 -2.11 1.11 -0.19
C ALA A 126 -0.58 1.31 -0.19
N PRO A 127 0.25 0.27 -0.45
CA PRO A 127 1.70 0.42 -0.42
C PRO A 127 2.26 1.44 -1.42
N TYR A 128 1.53 1.74 -2.49
CA TYR A 128 1.94 2.69 -3.54
C TYR A 128 1.64 4.14 -3.18
N ILE A 129 0.71 4.39 -2.27
CA ILE A 129 0.31 5.77 -1.91
C ILE A 129 1.47 6.61 -1.38
N PRO A 130 2.28 6.14 -0.41
CA PRO A 130 3.43 6.91 0.05
C PRO A 130 4.45 7.17 -1.06
N TYR A 131 4.57 6.26 -2.05
CA TYR A 131 5.48 6.43 -3.18
C TYR A 131 4.99 7.51 -4.14
N LEU A 132 3.70 7.47 -4.51
CA LEU A 132 3.09 8.48 -5.39
C LEU A 132 3.08 9.87 -4.76
N GLU A 133 2.86 9.97 -3.45
CA GLU A 133 2.98 11.25 -2.73
C GLU A 133 4.41 11.79 -2.75
N GLN A 134 5.44 10.93 -2.71
CA GLN A 134 6.84 11.34 -2.83
C GLN A 134 7.15 11.85 -4.24
N GLU A 135 6.71 11.13 -5.28
CA GLU A 135 6.91 11.51 -6.68
C GLU A 135 6.17 12.80 -7.05
N LEU A 136 5.06 13.12 -6.38
CA LEU A 136 4.38 14.42 -6.52
C LEU A 136 5.21 15.60 -5.98
N ILE A 137 5.97 15.38 -4.90
CA ILE A 137 6.76 16.42 -4.24
C ILE A 137 8.13 16.58 -4.90
N CYS A 138 8.78 15.46 -5.21
CA CYS A 138 10.11 15.40 -5.80
C CYS A 138 10.11 14.32 -6.90
N PRO A 139 9.68 14.67 -8.13
CA PRO A 139 9.62 13.71 -9.22
C PRO A 139 11.01 13.18 -9.55
N SER A 140 11.13 11.87 -9.67
CA SER A 140 12.39 11.21 -10.02
C SER A 140 12.72 11.28 -11.51
N GLY A 141 11.75 11.63 -12.36
CA GLY A 141 11.89 11.71 -13.82
C GLY A 141 11.81 10.36 -14.54
N ARG A 142 11.66 9.24 -13.81
CA ARG A 142 11.43 7.91 -14.38
C ARG A 142 10.01 7.78 -14.93
N LYS A 143 9.76 6.81 -15.80
CA LYS A 143 8.39 6.45 -16.20
C LYS A 143 7.73 5.64 -15.10
N ILE A 144 6.48 5.99 -14.78
CA ILE A 144 5.69 5.32 -13.74
C ILE A 144 4.33 4.96 -14.32
N THR A 145 4.03 3.67 -14.43
CA THR A 145 2.67 3.21 -14.75
C THR A 145 2.01 2.63 -13.51
N LEU A 146 0.81 3.10 -13.19
CA LEU A 146 -0.10 2.45 -12.23
C LEU A 146 -1.20 1.73 -13.01
N ALA A 147 -1.20 0.41 -12.99
CA ALA A 147 -2.31 -0.43 -13.43
C ALA A 147 -3.21 -0.75 -12.23
N TYR A 148 -4.41 -0.18 -12.21
CA TYR A 148 -5.29 -0.26 -11.03
C TYR A 148 -6.61 -0.95 -11.35
N GLY A 149 -6.85 -2.11 -10.72
CA GLY A 149 -8.11 -2.86 -10.81
C GLY A 149 -9.08 -2.51 -9.68
N ILE A 150 -10.27 -2.03 -10.05
CA ILE A 150 -11.39 -1.73 -9.14
C ILE A 150 -12.68 -2.42 -9.60
N ARG A 151 -13.60 -2.67 -8.67
CA ARG A 151 -14.90 -3.31 -8.99
C ARG A 151 -15.96 -2.33 -9.50
N GLY A 152 -15.80 -1.05 -9.21
CA GLY A 152 -16.75 0.01 -9.52
C GLY A 152 -16.25 1.35 -9.00
N GLU A 153 -16.87 2.45 -9.42
CA GLU A 153 -16.50 3.81 -9.00
C GLU A 153 -16.53 4.02 -7.48
N HIS A 154 -17.41 3.32 -6.75
CA HIS A 154 -17.49 3.37 -5.29
C HIS A 154 -16.26 2.76 -4.61
N CYS A 155 -15.53 1.86 -5.28
CA CYS A 155 -14.25 1.33 -4.80
C CYS A 155 -13.05 2.14 -5.32
N TYR A 156 -13.25 3.31 -5.95
CA TYR A 156 -12.15 4.07 -6.53
C TYR A 156 -11.40 4.89 -5.46
N LEU A 157 -10.55 4.20 -4.71
CA LEU A 157 -9.76 4.76 -3.63
C LEU A 157 -8.75 5.81 -4.12
N PHE A 158 -8.51 6.83 -3.30
CA PHE A 158 -7.51 7.88 -3.53
C PHE A 158 -7.69 8.69 -4.83
N LYS A 159 -8.92 8.81 -5.35
CA LYS A 159 -9.25 9.51 -6.60
C LYS A 159 -8.58 10.90 -6.74
N THR A 160 -8.67 11.74 -5.71
CA THR A 160 -8.06 13.09 -5.73
C THR A 160 -6.54 13.04 -5.85
N LEU A 161 -5.88 12.12 -5.13
CA LEU A 161 -4.43 11.96 -5.22
C LEU A 161 -4.03 11.46 -6.61
N LEU A 162 -4.76 10.48 -7.15
CA LEU A 162 -4.47 9.91 -8.46
C LEU A 162 -4.70 10.91 -9.60
N GLN A 163 -5.68 11.81 -9.46
CA GLN A 163 -5.84 12.95 -10.35
C GLN A 163 -4.64 13.90 -10.27
N ALA A 164 -4.13 14.19 -9.07
CA ALA A 164 -2.93 15.02 -8.91
C ALA A 164 -1.68 14.34 -9.52
N CYS A 165 -1.59 13.00 -9.45
CA CYS A 165 -0.47 12.24 -10.03
C CYS A 165 -0.30 12.45 -11.55
N ALA A 166 -1.33 12.92 -12.26
CA ALA A 166 -1.20 13.33 -13.66
C ALA A 166 -0.19 14.47 -13.88
N MET A 167 0.19 15.19 -12.82
CA MET A 167 1.24 16.23 -12.84
C MET A 167 2.66 15.66 -12.73
N ILE A 168 2.82 14.38 -12.35
CA ILE A 168 4.13 13.73 -12.31
C ILE A 168 4.59 13.50 -13.76
N PRO A 169 5.79 13.96 -14.15
CA PRO A 169 6.34 13.68 -15.47
C PRO A 169 6.38 12.17 -15.76
N HIS A 170 5.93 11.77 -16.96
CA HIS A 170 5.92 10.37 -17.40
C HIS A 170 5.11 9.40 -16.51
N PHE A 171 4.13 9.91 -15.76
CA PHE A 171 3.17 9.09 -15.05
C PHE A 171 1.98 8.71 -15.94
N GLU A 172 1.55 7.46 -15.84
CA GLU A 172 0.36 6.94 -16.52
C GLU A 172 -0.49 6.09 -15.57
N LEU A 173 -1.81 6.31 -15.62
CA LEU A 173 -2.79 5.50 -14.92
C LEU A 173 -3.59 4.67 -15.94
N ILE A 174 -3.49 3.35 -15.84
CA ILE A 174 -4.30 2.39 -16.59
C ILE A 174 -5.34 1.81 -15.62
N LEU A 175 -6.55 2.36 -15.66
CA LEU A 175 -7.65 1.94 -14.80
C LEU A 175 -8.43 0.77 -15.43
N PHE A 176 -8.60 -0.29 -14.66
CA PHE A 176 -9.46 -1.43 -14.98
C PHE A 176 -10.68 -1.41 -14.05
N ASN A 177 -11.81 -0.90 -14.55
CA ASN A 177 -13.03 -0.71 -13.77
C ASN A 177 -14.07 -1.78 -14.13
N GLY A 178 -14.37 -2.68 -13.20
CA GLY A 178 -15.32 -3.76 -13.40
C GLY A 178 -14.79 -4.94 -14.21
N GLN A 179 -13.51 -4.93 -14.61
CA GLN A 179 -12.83 -6.02 -15.30
C GLN A 179 -11.51 -6.40 -14.61
N PRO A 180 -11.02 -7.65 -14.81
CA PRO A 180 -9.67 -8.03 -14.42
C PRO A 180 -8.61 -7.14 -15.08
N ILE A 181 -7.45 -7.03 -14.43
CA ILE A 181 -6.27 -6.39 -15.03
C ILE A 181 -5.81 -7.24 -16.21
N ASP A 182 -5.67 -6.62 -17.37
CA ASP A 182 -5.16 -7.25 -18.58
C ASP A 182 -3.63 -7.23 -18.56
N PHE A 183 -3.01 -8.35 -18.17
CA PHE A 183 -1.56 -8.43 -18.04
C PHE A 183 -0.81 -8.34 -19.37
N GLU A 184 -1.42 -8.80 -20.48
CA GLU A 184 -0.83 -8.70 -21.82
C GLU A 184 -0.75 -7.24 -22.27
N LYS A 185 -1.82 -6.47 -22.02
CA LYS A 185 -1.82 -5.02 -22.24
C LYS A 185 -0.73 -4.34 -21.41
N ILE A 186 -0.59 -4.68 -20.12
CA ILE A 186 0.44 -4.11 -19.25
C ILE A 186 1.85 -4.50 -19.72
N TYR A 187 2.07 -5.74 -20.14
CA TYR A 187 3.35 -6.20 -20.65
C TYR A 187 3.72 -5.50 -21.97
N THR A 188 2.78 -5.40 -22.90
CA THR A 188 2.98 -4.68 -24.17
C THR A 188 3.35 -3.22 -23.92
N HIS A 189 2.66 -2.57 -22.97
CA HIS A 189 2.99 -1.21 -22.55
C HIS A 189 4.41 -1.07 -21.98
N ALA A 190 4.80 -2.04 -21.16
CA ALA A 190 6.10 -2.13 -20.52
C ALA A 190 7.26 -2.28 -21.52
N GLN A 191 7.02 -2.72 -22.76
CA GLN A 191 8.08 -2.85 -23.77
C GLN A 191 8.70 -1.49 -24.16
N SER A 192 8.02 -0.37 -23.89
CA SER A 192 8.55 0.98 -24.09
C SER A 192 9.45 1.48 -22.95
N TYR A 193 9.62 0.68 -21.89
CA TYR A 193 10.32 1.02 -20.65
C TYR A 193 11.73 0.42 -20.67
N SER A 194 12.68 1.09 -20.01
CA SER A 194 14.03 0.54 -19.85
C SER A 194 14.08 -0.37 -18.63
N GLU A 195 14.09 -1.68 -18.85
CA GLU A 195 14.15 -2.72 -17.81
C GLU A 195 13.17 -2.49 -16.64
N PRO A 196 11.85 -2.41 -16.88
CA PRO A 196 10.89 -2.03 -15.84
C PRO A 196 10.88 -3.00 -14.65
N CYS A 197 10.71 -2.45 -13.45
CA CYS A 197 10.44 -3.22 -12.24
C CYS A 197 8.93 -3.24 -11.97
N PHE A 198 8.37 -4.45 -11.88
CA PHE A 198 6.96 -4.71 -11.60
C PHE A 198 6.76 -4.88 -10.10
N PHE A 199 5.91 -4.06 -9.50
CA PHE A 199 5.44 -4.20 -8.12
C PHE A 199 3.98 -4.62 -8.16
N ILE A 200 3.61 -5.67 -7.43
CA ILE A 200 2.28 -6.28 -7.49
C ILE A 200 1.70 -6.40 -6.07
N SER A 201 0.56 -5.76 -5.81
CA SER A 201 -0.14 -5.82 -4.53
C SER A 201 -1.67 -5.86 -4.73
N GLY A 202 -2.34 -6.76 -4.02
CA GLY A 202 -3.78 -6.95 -4.13
C GLY A 202 -4.23 -8.34 -3.69
N PRO A 203 -5.40 -8.82 -4.15
CA PRO A 203 -5.91 -10.14 -3.82
C PRO A 203 -4.93 -11.24 -4.23
N LYS A 204 -4.79 -12.29 -3.40
CA LYS A 204 -3.86 -13.41 -3.65
C LYS A 204 -3.99 -14.01 -5.06
N ALA A 205 -5.21 -14.27 -5.51
CA ALA A 205 -5.45 -14.81 -6.85
C ALA A 205 -4.90 -13.90 -7.98
N MET A 206 -4.97 -12.58 -7.80
CA MET A 206 -4.41 -11.61 -8.74
C MET A 206 -2.87 -11.63 -8.70
N ILE A 207 -2.28 -11.65 -7.51
CA ILE A 207 -0.81 -11.71 -7.33
C ILE A 207 -0.26 -12.99 -7.97
N ASP A 208 -0.84 -14.14 -7.66
CA ASP A 208 -0.41 -15.45 -8.16
C ASP A 208 -0.51 -15.51 -9.70
N SER A 209 -1.60 -15.00 -10.27
CA SER A 209 -1.82 -14.96 -11.73
C SER A 209 -0.85 -14.00 -12.43
N ALA A 210 -0.66 -12.80 -11.87
CA ALA A 210 0.26 -11.81 -12.41
C ALA A 210 1.72 -12.31 -12.35
N TYR A 211 2.13 -12.90 -11.23
CA TYR A 211 3.47 -13.47 -11.07
C TYR A 211 3.75 -14.57 -12.10
N THR A 212 2.80 -15.50 -12.25
CA THR A 212 2.87 -16.59 -13.25
C THR A 212 3.01 -16.02 -14.65
N PHE A 213 2.17 -15.04 -14.99
CA PHE A 213 2.20 -14.39 -16.29
C PHE A 213 3.54 -13.70 -16.56
N PHE A 214 3.98 -12.77 -15.72
CA PHE A 214 5.21 -12.00 -15.98
C PHE A 214 6.47 -12.86 -15.96
N SER A 215 6.48 -13.93 -15.15
CA SER A 215 7.58 -14.89 -15.13
C SER A 215 7.68 -15.69 -16.42
N SER A 216 6.57 -15.88 -17.15
CA SER A 216 6.57 -16.51 -18.48
C SER A 216 7.10 -15.60 -19.59
N GLN A 217 7.19 -14.29 -19.36
CA GLN A 217 7.57 -13.28 -20.36
C GLN A 217 9.07 -12.90 -20.32
N ASN A 218 9.93 -13.79 -19.81
CA ASN A 218 11.38 -13.59 -19.64
C ASN A 218 11.76 -12.35 -18.80
N ILE A 219 10.86 -11.82 -17.97
CA ILE A 219 11.19 -10.74 -17.04
C ILE A 219 12.08 -11.33 -15.94
N PRO A 220 13.24 -10.71 -15.62
CA PRO A 220 14.11 -11.20 -14.56
C PRO A 220 13.33 -11.31 -13.22
N PRO A 221 13.47 -12.40 -12.45
CA PRO A 221 12.73 -12.57 -11.19
C PRO A 221 12.95 -11.44 -10.19
N HIS A 222 14.11 -10.80 -10.21
CA HIS A 222 14.40 -9.65 -9.35
C HIS A 222 13.69 -8.35 -9.78
N ASN A 223 13.11 -8.31 -10.97
CA ASN A 223 12.27 -7.21 -11.46
C ASN A 223 10.77 -7.50 -11.21
N ILE A 224 10.41 -8.60 -10.57
CA ILE A 224 9.04 -8.89 -10.14
C ILE A 224 9.01 -8.90 -8.62
N ARG A 225 8.35 -7.89 -8.03
CA ARG A 225 8.21 -7.70 -6.58
C ARG A 225 6.74 -7.90 -6.22
N ILE A 226 6.46 -8.85 -5.35
CA ILE A 226 5.10 -9.12 -4.87
C ILE A 226 4.96 -8.73 -3.41
N ASP A 227 3.81 -8.14 -3.07
CA ASP A 227 3.37 -7.89 -1.70
C ASP A 227 2.65 -9.15 -1.19
N ALA A 228 3.45 -10.16 -0.80
CA ALA A 228 2.92 -11.42 -0.30
C ALA A 228 2.49 -11.26 1.16
N TRP A 229 1.17 -11.35 1.38
CA TRP A 229 0.56 -11.42 2.70
C TRP A 229 0.59 -12.88 3.16
N ASP A 230 1.52 -13.23 4.04
CA ASP A 230 1.44 -14.45 4.85
C ASP A 230 0.72 -14.17 6.17
#